data_AF-A0A5K1G9V6-F1
#
_entry.id   AF-A0A5K1G9V6-F1
#
_cell.length_a   1.000
_cell.length_b   1.000
_cell.length_c   1.000
_cell.angle_alpha   90.00
_cell.angle_beta   90.00
_cell.angle_gamma   90.00
#
_symmetry.space_group_name_H-M   'P 1'
#
loop_
_entity.id
_entity.type
_entity.pdbx_description
1 polymer ?
#
loop_
_entity_poly.entity_id
_entity_poly.type
_entity_poly.pdbx_seq_one_letter_code
_entity_poly.pdbx_strand_id
1 'polypeptide(L)' 'CGTSTSSRKDLGINYKALDDLFKISQERKDYVKYEVQVQMVEIYNEQVRDLLAEDPSTTKYPF' A
#
# COMPACT_ATOMS: atom_id res chain seq x y z
N CYS A 1 15.53 -9.70 3.12
CA CYS A 1 15.88 -10.76 4.08
C CYS A 1 14.60 -11.13 4.82
N GLY A 2 14.05 -12.32 4.59
CA GLY A 2 12.76 -12.74 5.13
C GLY A 2 12.93 -13.53 6.43
N THR A 3 12.22 -13.11 7.48
CA THR A 3 11.91 -13.84 8.72
C THR A 3 10.81 -13.01 9.38
N SER A 4 9.58 -13.43 9.63
CA SER A 4 9.03 -14.72 10.01
C SER A 4 7.64 -14.84 9.38
N THR A 5 7.23 -16.06 9.06
CA THR A 5 5.84 -16.37 8.69
C THR A 5 4.95 -16.17 9.91
N SER A 6 4.54 -14.92 10.19
CA SER A 6 3.23 -14.68 10.78
C SER A 6 2.23 -15.36 9.84
N SER A 7 1.38 -16.25 10.37
CA SER A 7 0.45 -16.99 9.52
C SER A 7 -0.38 -15.97 8.72
N ARG A 8 -0.85 -16.30 7.51
CA ARG A 8 -1.68 -15.37 6.72
C ARG A 8 -2.90 -14.84 7.53
N LYS A 9 -3.32 -15.56 8.56
CA LYS A 9 -4.37 -15.15 9.50
C LYS A 9 -3.98 -13.93 10.34
N ASP A 10 -2.71 -13.79 10.68
CA ASP A 10 -2.17 -12.74 11.55
C ASP A 10 -1.89 -11.44 10.79
N LEU A 11 -1.90 -11.48 9.45
CA LEU A 11 -1.68 -10.32 8.61
C LEU A 11 -2.92 -9.41 8.57
N GLY A 12 -2.66 -8.11 8.66
CA GLY A 12 -3.67 -7.08 8.53
C GLY A 12 -4.38 -7.12 7.17
N ILE A 13 -5.59 -6.55 7.12
CA ILE A 13 -6.44 -6.59 5.92
C ILE A 13 -5.77 -5.86 4.74
N ASN A 14 -5.12 -4.71 4.97
CA ASN A 14 -4.42 -3.96 3.92
C ASN A 14 -3.34 -4.80 3.25
N TYR A 15 -2.57 -5.58 4.03
CA TYR A 15 -1.57 -6.48 3.48
C TYR A 15 -2.22 -7.56 2.61
N LYS A 16 -3.24 -8.24 3.12
CA LYS A 16 -3.92 -9.34 2.40
C LYS A 16 -4.56 -8.85 1.10
N ALA A 17 -5.19 -7.68 1.13
CA ALA A 17 -5.82 -7.10 -0.06
C ALA A 17 -4.78 -6.76 -1.13
N LEU A 18 -3.65 -6.18 -0.76
CA LEU A 18 -2.55 -5.88 -1.70
C LEU A 18 -1.92 -7.17 -2.24
N ASP A 19 -1.68 -8.17 -1.38
CA ASP A 19 -1.17 -9.49 -1.77
C ASP A 19 -2.07 -10.15 -2.83
N ASP A 20 -3.38 -10.17 -2.61
CA ASP A 20 -4.35 -10.70 -3.57
C ASP A 20 -4.40 -9.86 -4.86
N LEU A 21 -4.31 -8.52 -4.76
CA LEU A 21 -4.30 -7.62 -5.92
C LEU A 21 -3.09 -7.87 -6.83
N PHE A 22 -1.88 -7.97 -6.24
CA PHE A 22 -0.66 -8.25 -6.98
C PHE A 22 -0.64 -9.67 -7.54
N LYS A 23 -1.22 -10.64 -6.82
CA LYS A 23 -1.37 -12.00 -7.33
C LYS A 23 -2.26 -12.03 -8.57
N ILE A 24 -3.43 -11.39 -8.52
CA ILE A 24 -4.36 -11.33 -9.65
C ILE A 24 -3.72 -10.62 -10.85
N SER A 25 -3.00 -9.52 -10.63
CA SER A 25 -2.34 -8.79 -11.71
C SER A 25 -1.28 -9.65 -12.40
N GLN A 26 -0.53 -10.43 -11.63
CA GLN A 26 0.48 -11.35 -12.16
C GLN A 26 -0.14 -12.54 -12.89
N GLU A 27 -1.23 -13.12 -12.38
CA GLU A 27 -1.93 -14.26 -13.01
C GLU A 27 -2.52 -13.88 -14.38
N ARG A 28 -2.89 -12.62 -14.58
CA ARG A 28 -3.55 -12.12 -15.80
C ARG A 28 -2.63 -11.29 -16.70
N LYS A 29 -1.34 -11.21 -16.39
CA LYS A 29 -0.36 -10.33 -17.06
C LYS A 29 -0.26 -10.53 -18.58
N ASP A 30 -0.55 -11.73 -19.06
CA ASP A 30 -0.45 -12.09 -20.48
C ASP A 30 -1.67 -11.56 -21.29
N TYR A 31 -2.74 -11.19 -20.60
CA TYR A 31 -3.99 -10.70 -21.21
C TYR A 31 -4.21 -9.20 -20.97
N VAL A 32 -3.75 -8.68 -19.83
CA VAL A 32 -3.96 -7.28 -19.42
C VAL A 32 -2.72 -6.78 -18.69
N LYS A 33 -2.26 -5.58 -19.07
CA LYS A 33 -1.21 -4.86 -18.32
C LYS A 33 -1.85 -4.07 -17.19
N TYR A 34 -1.45 -4.38 -15.96
CA TYR A 34 -1.88 -3.66 -14.76
C TYR A 34 -0.76 -2.72 -14.29
N GLU A 35 -1.14 -1.52 -13.89
CA GLU A 35 -0.30 -0.61 -13.11
C GLU A 35 -0.99 -0.37 -11.78
N VAL A 36 -0.29 -0.63 -10.67
CA VAL A 36 -0.83 -0.52 -9.32
C VAL A 36 0.00 0.51 -8.57
N GLN A 37 -0.65 1.55 -8.06
CA GLN A 37 -0.05 2.59 -7.24
C GLN A 37 -0.71 2.56 -5.85
N VAL A 38 0.09 2.74 -4.80
CA VAL A 38 -0.39 2.70 -3.40
C VAL A 38 0.05 3.97 -2.71
N GLN A 39 -0.86 4.57 -1.97
CA GLN A 39 -0.58 5.70 -1.09
C GLN A 39 -1.16 5.43 0.29
N MET A 40 -0.42 5.79 1.35
CA MET A 40 -0.94 5.77 2.72
C MET A 40 -0.96 7.20 3.25
N VAL A 41 -2.13 7.63 3.71
CA VAL A 41 -2.37 8.99 4.18
C VAL A 41 -2.93 8.92 5.60
N GLU A 42 -2.36 9.73 6.49
CA GLU A 42 -2.88 10.00 7.82
C GLU A 42 -3.62 11.34 7.81
N ILE A 43 -4.77 11.39 8.49
CA ILE A 43 -5.49 12.63 8.75
C ILE A 43 -5.57 12.79 10.26
N TYR A 44 -4.87 13.79 10.79
CA TYR A 44 -4.83 14.08 12.22
C TYR A 44 -4.98 15.57 12.45
N ASN A 45 -5.94 15.97 13.28
CA ASN A 45 -6.24 17.38 13.56
C ASN A 45 -6.39 18.24 12.28
N GLU A 46 -7.15 17.73 11.31
CA GLU A 46 -7.36 18.36 9.99
C GLU A 46 -6.09 18.54 9.15
N GLN A 47 -4.94 17.99 9.59
CA GLN A 47 -3.71 17.94 8.81
C GLN A 47 -3.63 16.62 8.07
N VAL A 48 -3.28 16.69 6.79
CA VAL A 48 -3.04 15.54 5.92
C VAL A 48 -1.55 15.25 5.91
N ARG A 49 -1.16 14.00 6.15
CA ARG A 49 0.22 13.52 6.12
C ARG A 49 0.39 12.31 5.19
N ASP A 50 1.34 12.37 4.26
CA ASP A 50 1.73 11.20 3.46
C ASP A 50 2.68 10.34 4.29
N LEU A 51 2.26 9.11 4.55
CA LEU A 51 3.01 8.15 5.37
C LEU A 51 4.12 7.45 4.59
N LEU A 52 4.12 7.54 3.26
CA LEU A 52 5.12 6.92 2.38
C LEU A 52 6.08 7.93 1.74
N ALA A 53 5.91 9.23 2.00
CA ALA A 53 6.82 10.25 1.48
C ALA A 53 8.25 10.09 2.02
N GLU A 54 9.26 10.25 1.15
CA GLU A 54 10.67 10.20 1.53
C GLU A 54 11.04 11.30 2.53
N ASP A 55 10.44 12.48 2.37
CA ASP A 55 10.54 13.59 3.33
C ASP A 55 9.17 13.77 4.03
N PRO A 56 9.10 13.56 5.36
CA PRO A 56 7.86 13.68 6.12
C PRO A 56 7.34 15.12 6.19
N SER A 57 8.17 16.12 5.87
CA SER A 57 7.78 17.53 5.83
C SER A 57 7.09 17.94 4.53
N THR A 58 7.14 17.08 3.49
CA THR A 58 6.52 17.36 2.19
C THR A 58 4.98 17.28 2.20
N THR A 59 4.36 16.95 3.35
CA THR A 59 2.90 16.93 3.39
C THR A 59 2.31 18.31 3.63
N LYS A 60 2.15 19.04 2.53
CA LYS A 60 1.09 20.02 2.42
C LYS A 60 0.34 19.72 1.13
N TYR A 61 -0.74 18.95 1.25
CA TYR A 61 -1.78 19.05 0.24
C TYR A 61 -2.32 20.47 0.29
N PRO A 62 -2.23 21.24 -0.81
CA PRO A 62 -2.71 22.61 -0.82
C PRO A 62 -4.24 22.59 -0.80
N PHE A 63 -4.79 22.86 0.38
CA PHE A 63 -6.15 23.36 0.55
C PHE A 63 -6.06 24.64 1.38
#